data_AF-A0A2D5EQE8-F1
#
_entry.id   AF-A0A2D5EQE8-F1
#
_cell.length_a   1.000
_cell.length_b   1.000
_cell.length_c   1.000
_cell.angle_alpha   90.00
_cell.angle_beta   90.00
_cell.angle_gamma   90.00
#
_symmetry.space_group_name_H-M   'P 1'
#
loop_
_entity.id
_entity.type
_entity.pdbx_description
1 polymer ?
#
loop_
_entity_poly.entity_id
_entity_poly.type
_entity_poly.pdbx_seq_one_letter_code
_entity_poly.pdbx_strand_id
1 'polypeptide(L)'
;MRLPTLALLALLAACGGDDRRVPFGEEEDGETTPDDPGEPEGFTPREGRSFEPGAGTLSVEGSPLGVEGSPRALLALDLDEDGDRDALVVAETESELRLAAARREGDRFAPATLSTLELEGCAVARAGVRTVTEVSALAEAELRCEGDEAADPWRVRWVVGLGEAPRVRETLSTRAPLEAELVFEDRDEDGHEDLGLVARVHGAEVAFAWLDRPGGLAREAGEPEASVRAALDADPARGARLAAAFCRGEDARIRFGAGAWGLACPDALRERARRAEVAALLQAGELVDALAALEGGAPIPDDALDAAAASGIE
;
A
#
# COMPACT_ATOMS: atom_id res chain seq x y z
N MET A 1 -39.63 -50.92 13.98
CA MET A 1 -41.08 -50.65 14.08
C MET A 1 -41.23 -49.15 14.33
N ARG A 2 -41.50 -48.37 13.27
CA ARG A 2 -42.80 -47.72 12.97
C ARG A 2 -43.27 -46.70 14.04
N LEU A 3 -43.27 -45.44 13.59
CA LEU A 3 -43.88 -44.19 14.11
C LEU A 3 -45.36 -44.34 14.52
N PRO A 4 -45.92 -43.43 15.34
CA PRO A 4 -46.55 -42.15 14.89
C PRO A 4 -46.21 -40.96 15.82
N THR A 5 -46.17 -39.65 15.49
CA THR A 5 -46.97 -38.68 14.70
C THR A 5 -48.40 -38.41 15.19
N LEU A 6 -48.60 -37.31 15.93
CA LEU A 6 -49.81 -36.46 16.05
C LEU A 6 -49.45 -35.34 17.07
N ALA A 7 -49.19 -34.09 16.68
CA ALA A 7 -50.13 -33.01 16.38
C ALA A 7 -51.14 -32.74 17.51
N LEU A 8 -51.16 -31.51 18.05
CA LEU A 8 -52.24 -30.50 17.91
C LEU A 8 -52.29 -29.51 19.11
N LEU A 9 -52.39 -28.20 18.79
CA LEU A 9 -53.06 -27.04 19.45
C LEU A 9 -53.17 -26.95 21.00
N ALA A 10 -53.39 -25.81 21.65
CA ALA A 10 -53.23 -24.36 21.47
C ALA A 10 -53.92 -23.72 22.71
N LEU A 11 -53.51 -22.48 23.05
CA LEU A 11 -54.31 -21.39 23.65
C LEU A 11 -54.67 -21.38 25.16
N LEU A 12 -54.20 -20.26 25.79
CA LEU A 12 -54.87 -19.37 26.77
C LEU A 12 -55.06 -19.87 28.21
N ALA A 13 -55.05 -19.08 29.26
CA ALA A 13 -54.68 -17.70 29.60
C ALA A 13 -54.82 -17.60 31.13
N ALA A 14 -54.01 -16.80 31.84
CA ALA A 14 -54.43 -16.17 33.11
C ALA A 14 -53.40 -15.15 33.62
N CYS A 15 -53.94 -14.02 34.06
CA CYS A 15 -53.30 -12.75 34.35
C CYS A 15 -52.79 -12.60 35.80
N GLY A 16 -51.94 -11.59 36.01
CA GLY A 16 -51.62 -10.96 37.29
C GLY A 16 -50.16 -10.50 37.25
N GLY A 17 -49.79 -9.23 37.13
CA GLY A 17 -50.36 -8.03 37.72
C GLY A 17 -49.24 -7.42 38.56
N ASP A 18 -48.45 -6.50 38.00
CA ASP A 18 -47.65 -5.55 38.79
C ASP A 18 -47.39 -4.30 37.95
N ASP A 19 -48.27 -3.33 38.16
CA ASP A 19 -48.32 -2.01 37.52
C ASP A 19 -47.27 -1.12 38.20
N ARG A 20 -45.98 -1.34 37.91
CA ARG A 20 -44.89 -0.49 38.41
C ARG A 20 -44.83 0.79 37.59
N ARG A 21 -45.65 1.75 38.00
CA ARG A 21 -45.53 3.16 37.61
C ARG A 21 -44.25 3.73 38.22
N VAL A 22 -43.29 4.07 37.36
CA VAL A 22 -42.10 4.82 37.72
C VAL A 22 -42.50 6.29 37.79
N PRO A 23 -42.29 6.99 38.92
CA PRO A 23 -42.58 8.42 39.00
C PRO A 23 -41.47 9.18 38.28
N PHE A 24 -41.80 9.82 37.16
CA PHE A 24 -40.97 10.88 36.62
C PHE A 24 -41.09 12.08 37.55
N GLY A 25 -40.03 12.34 38.31
CA GLY A 25 -39.82 13.62 38.97
C GLY A 25 -39.48 14.66 37.92
N GLU A 26 -40.25 15.73 37.91
CA GLU A 26 -39.90 17.00 37.25
C GLU A 26 -38.70 17.57 38.01
N GLU A 27 -37.50 17.42 37.47
CA GLU A 27 -36.30 18.12 37.92
C GLU A 27 -36.05 19.31 37.00
N GLU A 28 -35.87 20.45 37.66
CA GLU A 28 -35.74 21.81 37.14
C GLU A 28 -34.65 21.94 36.08
N ASP A 29 -34.93 22.77 35.07
CA ASP A 29 -34.02 23.19 34.01
C ASP A 29 -32.79 23.92 34.58
N GLY A 30 -31.83 23.13 35.08
CA GLY A 30 -30.45 23.54 35.23
C GLY A 30 -29.78 23.45 33.87
N GLU A 31 -29.78 24.56 33.13
CA GLU A 31 -29.04 24.75 31.89
C GLU A 31 -27.53 24.58 32.17
N THR A 32 -27.10 23.32 32.18
CA THR A 32 -25.70 22.94 32.04
C THR A 32 -25.41 23.11 30.56
N THR A 33 -24.76 24.23 30.22
CA THR A 33 -24.11 24.37 28.92
C THR A 33 -23.27 23.10 28.73
N PRO A 34 -23.48 22.32 27.67
CA PRO A 34 -22.60 21.20 27.37
C PRO A 34 -21.19 21.79 27.32
N ASP A 35 -20.26 21.24 28.12
CA ASP A 35 -18.85 21.48 27.90
C ASP A 35 -18.61 21.16 26.43
N ASP A 36 -18.28 22.19 25.65
CA ASP A 36 -17.88 22.07 24.25
C ASP A 36 -16.80 20.99 24.22
N PRO A 37 -17.06 19.80 23.64
CA PRO A 37 -16.04 18.77 23.55
C PRO A 37 -14.93 19.39 22.72
N GLY A 38 -13.87 19.84 23.40
CA GLY A 38 -12.74 20.49 22.76
C GLY A 38 -12.35 19.71 21.53
N GLU A 39 -12.17 20.42 20.41
CA GLU A 39 -11.80 19.80 19.14
C GLU A 39 -10.75 18.72 19.39
N PRO A 40 -10.96 17.47 18.92
CA PRO A 40 -10.03 16.40 19.18
C PRO A 40 -8.64 16.86 18.76
N GLU A 41 -7.66 16.75 19.66
CA GLU A 41 -6.28 17.12 19.37
C GLU A 41 -5.86 16.37 18.10
N GLY A 42 -5.57 17.12 17.04
CA GLY A 42 -5.20 16.53 15.76
C GLY A 42 -3.91 15.70 15.89
N PHE A 43 -3.89 14.53 15.26
CA PHE A 43 -2.69 13.71 15.16
C PHE A 43 -1.51 14.52 14.57
N THR A 44 -0.36 14.46 15.24
CA THR A 44 0.89 15.06 14.75
C THR A 44 1.90 13.95 14.40
N PRO A 45 2.30 13.83 13.12
CA PRO A 45 3.33 12.88 12.69
C PRO A 45 4.64 13.04 13.47
N ARG A 46 5.24 11.91 13.85
CA ARG A 46 6.57 11.85 14.48
C ARG A 46 7.56 11.35 13.44
N GLU A 47 8.54 12.19 13.15
CA GLU A 47 9.64 11.87 12.24
C GLU A 47 10.77 11.15 12.96
N GLY A 48 11.29 10.10 12.34
CA GLY A 48 12.50 9.40 12.80
C GLY A 48 13.79 10.13 12.40
N ARG A 49 14.91 9.60 12.89
CA ARG A 49 16.26 10.00 12.48
C ARG A 49 16.68 9.21 11.24
N SER A 50 17.28 9.85 10.26
CA SER A 50 17.97 9.21 9.13
C SER A 50 19.48 9.25 9.32
N PHE A 51 20.18 8.27 8.76
CA PHE A 51 21.62 8.11 8.91
C PHE A 51 22.30 7.87 7.56
N GLU A 52 23.53 8.39 7.45
CA GLU A 52 24.44 8.13 6.33
C GLU A 52 25.03 6.72 6.40
N PRO A 53 25.61 6.20 5.30
CA PRO A 53 26.27 4.89 5.30
C PRO A 53 27.38 4.79 6.34
N GLY A 54 27.47 3.63 7.01
CA GLY A 54 28.50 3.36 8.01
C GLY A 54 28.26 4.03 9.36
N ALA A 55 27.03 4.50 9.63
CA ALA A 55 26.66 4.95 10.96
C ALA A 55 26.94 3.87 12.01
N GLY A 56 27.54 4.28 13.12
CA GLY A 56 27.98 3.38 14.19
C GLY A 56 26.82 2.87 15.06
N THR A 57 27.15 2.40 16.26
CA THR A 57 26.18 1.87 17.22
C THR A 57 25.08 2.90 17.54
N LEU A 58 23.82 2.49 17.41
CA LEU A 58 22.67 3.28 17.82
C LEU A 58 22.41 3.10 19.32
N SER A 59 21.89 4.16 19.94
CA SER A 59 21.30 4.08 21.26
C SER A 59 19.95 4.80 21.29
N VAL A 60 19.01 4.21 22.02
CA VAL A 60 17.73 4.80 22.38
C VAL A 60 17.72 4.92 23.90
N GLU A 61 17.53 6.14 24.40
CA GLU A 61 17.55 6.46 25.84
C GLU A 61 18.79 5.91 26.58
N GLY A 62 19.95 6.01 25.92
CA GLY A 62 21.24 5.54 26.47
C GLY A 62 21.44 4.02 26.44
N SER A 63 20.42 3.24 26.07
CA SER A 63 20.51 1.79 25.92
C SER A 63 20.96 1.45 24.50
N PRO A 64 21.96 0.57 24.30
CA PRO A 64 22.49 0.24 22.98
C PRO A 64 21.51 -0.63 22.20
N LEU A 65 21.22 -0.23 20.95
CA LEU A 65 20.36 -0.95 20.03
C LEU A 65 21.23 -1.82 19.11
N GLY A 66 21.23 -3.12 19.37
CA GLY A 66 21.96 -4.11 18.58
C GLY A 66 21.14 -4.57 17.38
N VAL A 67 21.30 -3.90 16.24
CA VAL A 67 20.74 -4.35 14.94
C VAL A 67 21.84 -4.89 14.04
N GLU A 68 21.49 -5.86 13.19
CA GLU A 68 22.40 -6.35 12.16
C GLU A 68 22.47 -5.35 11.00
N GLY A 69 23.68 -5.05 10.53
CA GLY A 69 23.93 -4.10 9.44
C GLY A 69 24.16 -2.66 9.90
N SER A 70 24.33 -1.78 8.92
CA SER A 70 24.46 -0.33 9.10
C SER A 70 23.07 0.29 9.21
N PRO A 71 22.72 0.98 10.31
CA PRO A 71 21.44 1.67 10.42
C PRO A 71 21.33 2.78 9.36
N ARG A 72 20.13 2.91 8.77
CA ARG A 72 19.76 3.90 7.75
C ARG A 72 18.67 4.84 8.25
N ALA A 73 17.76 4.33 9.08
CA ALA A 73 16.74 5.14 9.74
C ALA A 73 16.29 4.52 11.07
N LEU A 74 15.82 5.36 12.00
CA LEU A 74 15.35 4.97 13.34
C LEU A 74 14.20 5.86 13.80
N LEU A 75 13.09 5.26 14.22
CA LEU A 75 11.99 5.93 14.89
C LEU A 75 11.82 5.32 16.29
N ALA A 76 11.94 6.14 17.34
CA ALA A 76 11.76 5.71 18.72
C ALA A 76 10.35 6.05 19.21
N LEU A 77 9.60 5.02 19.61
CA LEU A 77 8.20 5.09 20.04
C LEU A 77 8.03 4.18 21.24
N ASP A 78 6.95 4.39 21.99
CA ASP A 78 6.50 3.44 23.01
C ASP A 78 5.47 2.56 22.30
N LEU A 79 5.84 1.34 21.88
CA LEU A 79 4.98 0.50 21.02
C LEU A 79 4.07 -0.40 21.85
N ASP A 80 4.48 -0.77 23.06
CA ASP A 80 3.74 -1.63 23.98
C ASP A 80 3.05 -0.86 25.13
N GLU A 81 3.19 0.46 25.16
CA GLU A 81 2.59 1.38 26.13
C GLU A 81 3.09 1.14 27.57
N ASP A 82 4.31 0.63 27.72
CA ASP A 82 4.92 0.38 29.03
C ASP A 82 5.65 1.61 29.62
N GLY A 83 5.76 2.68 28.82
CA GLY A 83 6.34 3.96 29.19
C GLY A 83 7.81 4.12 28.82
N ASP A 84 8.47 3.09 28.29
CA ASP A 84 9.80 3.20 27.73
C ASP A 84 9.80 3.30 26.18
N ARG A 85 10.97 3.50 25.58
CA ARG A 85 11.07 3.67 24.12
C ARG A 85 11.64 2.44 23.45
N ASP A 86 10.77 1.80 22.69
CA ASP A 86 11.09 0.87 21.61
C ASP A 86 11.63 1.59 20.37
N ALA A 87 11.98 0.79 19.35
CA ALA A 87 12.51 1.28 18.09
C ALA A 87 11.94 0.57 16.86
N LEU A 88 11.63 1.33 15.82
CA LEU A 88 11.57 0.87 14.43
C LEU A 88 12.85 1.28 13.70
N VAL A 89 13.48 0.33 13.02
CA VAL A 89 14.81 0.51 12.44
C VAL A 89 14.84 0.00 11.01
N VAL A 90 15.37 0.81 10.10
CA VAL A 90 15.79 0.37 8.77
C VAL A 90 17.29 0.22 8.79
N ALA A 91 17.81 -0.97 8.50
CA ALA A 91 19.24 -1.28 8.50
C ALA A 91 19.66 -1.99 7.22
N GLU A 92 20.82 -1.62 6.69
CA GLU A 92 21.40 -2.11 5.45
C GLU A 92 22.55 -3.08 5.75
N THR A 93 22.53 -4.24 5.12
CA THR A 93 23.64 -5.18 5.06
C THR A 93 24.28 -5.11 3.66
N GLU A 94 25.24 -5.98 3.35
CA GLU A 94 25.87 -6.01 2.02
C GLU A 94 24.89 -6.39 0.90
N SER A 95 23.86 -7.20 1.19
CA SER A 95 22.93 -7.72 0.17
C SER A 95 21.46 -7.42 0.46
N GLU A 96 21.13 -6.96 1.66
CA GLU A 96 19.74 -6.81 2.10
C GLU A 96 19.49 -5.48 2.80
N LEU A 97 18.30 -4.94 2.60
CA LEU A 97 17.72 -3.89 3.42
C LEU A 97 16.66 -4.52 4.35
N ARG A 98 16.79 -4.28 5.65
CA ARG A 98 15.95 -4.87 6.68
C ARG A 98 15.16 -3.81 7.42
N LEU A 99 13.89 -4.10 7.65
CA LEU A 99 13.04 -3.39 8.60
C LEU A 99 12.87 -4.26 9.83
N ALA A 100 13.19 -3.72 11.01
CA ALA A 100 13.03 -4.40 12.28
C ALA A 100 12.28 -3.53 13.29
N ALA A 101 11.54 -4.17 14.18
CA ALA A 101 11.10 -3.59 15.44
C ALA A 101 11.99 -4.13 16.55
N ALA A 102 12.38 -3.30 17.50
CA ALA A 102 13.17 -3.70 18.64
C ALA A 102 12.45 -3.24 19.91
N ARG A 103 11.90 -4.22 20.63
CA ARG A 103 11.25 -3.98 21.92
C ARG A 103 12.30 -3.79 23.00
N ARG A 104 12.08 -2.86 23.92
CA ARG A 104 12.97 -2.68 25.06
C ARG A 104 12.65 -3.72 26.13
N GLU A 105 13.69 -4.34 26.65
CA GLU A 105 13.63 -5.34 27.71
C GLU A 105 14.63 -4.95 28.80
N GLY A 106 14.21 -4.04 29.69
CA GLY A 106 15.08 -3.50 30.74
C GLY A 106 16.18 -2.60 30.18
N ASP A 107 17.44 -3.07 30.17
CA ASP A 107 18.60 -2.32 29.67
C ASP A 107 19.02 -2.71 28.24
N ARG A 108 18.24 -3.58 27.58
CA ARG A 108 18.55 -4.16 26.28
C ARG A 108 17.38 -4.03 25.32
N PHE A 109 17.67 -4.28 24.05
CA PHE A 109 16.67 -4.38 23.00
C PHE A 109 16.61 -5.81 22.48
N ALA A 110 15.38 -6.28 22.20
CA ALA A 110 15.09 -7.52 21.52
C ALA A 110 14.61 -7.22 20.09
N PRO A 111 15.51 -7.18 19.09
CA PRO A 111 15.14 -6.92 17.70
C PRO A 111 14.43 -8.13 17.08
N ALA A 112 13.33 -7.85 16.37
CA ALA A 112 12.61 -8.78 15.52
C ALA A 112 12.52 -8.20 14.10
N THR A 113 13.02 -8.95 13.11
CA THR A 113 12.91 -8.58 11.70
C THR A 113 11.45 -8.65 11.27
N LEU A 114 10.92 -7.54 10.75
CA LEU A 114 9.57 -7.47 10.20
C LEU A 114 9.55 -7.75 8.69
N SER A 115 10.58 -7.28 7.98
CA SER A 115 10.71 -7.46 6.53
C SER A 115 12.16 -7.38 6.10
N THR A 116 12.47 -8.12 5.03
CA THR A 116 13.76 -8.09 4.34
C THR A 116 13.51 -7.85 2.85
N LEU A 117 14.37 -7.04 2.26
CA LEU A 117 14.41 -6.78 0.83
C LEU A 117 15.83 -7.05 0.31
N GLU A 118 15.96 -7.94 -0.66
CA GLU A 118 17.19 -8.12 -1.41
C GLU A 118 17.50 -6.85 -2.22
N LEU A 119 18.75 -6.38 -2.14
CA LEU A 119 19.19 -5.17 -2.84
C LEU A 119 19.51 -5.43 -4.32
N GLU A 120 19.73 -6.67 -4.77
CA GLU A 120 19.87 -7.04 -6.19
C GLU A 120 20.83 -6.12 -7.02
N GLY A 121 21.95 -5.68 -6.43
CA GLY A 121 22.89 -4.75 -7.10
C GLY A 121 22.51 -3.27 -6.97
N CYS A 122 21.60 -2.95 -6.04
CA CYS A 122 21.24 -1.59 -5.67
C CYS A 122 21.92 -1.15 -4.36
N ALA A 123 22.13 0.16 -4.23
CA ALA A 123 22.59 0.81 -3.02
C ALA A 123 21.49 1.70 -2.43
N VAL A 124 21.43 1.79 -1.10
CA VAL A 124 20.45 2.66 -0.41
C VAL A 124 20.90 4.11 -0.46
N ALA A 125 20.25 4.93 -1.28
CA ALA A 125 20.53 6.36 -1.36
C ALA A 125 20.01 7.13 -0.13
N ARG A 126 18.79 6.81 0.33
CA ARG A 126 18.15 7.44 1.49
C ARG A 126 17.21 6.46 2.17
N ALA A 127 17.05 6.58 3.49
CA ALA A 127 15.95 5.95 4.20
C ALA A 127 15.31 6.89 5.22
N GLY A 128 14.05 6.65 5.52
CA GLY A 128 13.27 7.39 6.50
C GLY A 128 12.26 6.47 7.19
N VAL A 129 11.82 6.87 8.38
CA VAL A 129 10.71 6.22 9.07
C VAL A 129 9.95 7.28 9.86
N ARG A 130 8.62 7.27 9.79
CA ARG A 130 7.75 8.24 10.45
C ARG A 130 6.41 7.64 10.79
N THR A 131 5.72 8.17 11.81
CA THR A 131 4.29 7.85 11.99
C THR A 131 3.46 8.57 10.93
N VAL A 132 2.40 7.91 10.47
CA VAL A 132 1.45 8.47 9.50
C VAL A 132 0.07 8.65 10.10
N THR A 133 -0.25 7.82 11.10
CA THR A 133 -1.40 7.93 12.01
C THR A 133 -0.97 7.44 13.39
N GLU A 134 -1.90 7.37 14.35
CA GLU A 134 -1.63 6.84 15.69
C GLU A 134 -1.26 5.35 15.68
N VAL A 135 -1.81 4.59 14.72
CA VAL A 135 -1.66 3.14 14.65
C VAL A 135 -0.79 2.67 13.49
N SER A 136 -0.31 3.58 12.64
CA SER A 136 0.51 3.25 11.48
C SER A 136 1.77 4.11 11.36
N ALA A 137 2.85 3.47 10.89
CA ALA A 137 4.08 4.11 10.46
C ALA A 137 4.42 3.77 9.01
N LEU A 138 5.16 4.67 8.37
CA LEU A 138 5.73 4.47 7.05
C LEU A 138 7.25 4.45 7.19
N ALA A 139 7.85 3.31 6.88
CA ALA A 139 9.29 3.23 6.61
C ALA A 139 9.51 3.27 5.10
N GLU A 140 10.48 4.05 4.64
CA GLU A 140 10.75 4.22 3.23
C GLU A 140 12.25 4.21 2.94
N ALA A 141 12.61 3.72 1.75
CA ALA A 141 13.96 3.76 1.25
C ALA A 141 13.98 4.08 -0.25
N GLU A 142 14.93 4.92 -0.64
CA GLU A 142 15.28 5.20 -2.03
C GLU A 142 16.52 4.40 -2.40
N LEU A 143 16.44 3.61 -3.47
CA LEU A 143 17.51 2.75 -3.96
C LEU A 143 18.00 3.25 -5.33
N ARG A 144 19.30 3.06 -5.58
CA ARG A 144 19.94 3.29 -6.88
C ARG A 144 20.62 2.02 -7.33
N CYS A 145 20.28 1.52 -8.51
CA CYS A 145 20.72 0.21 -9.00
C CYS A 145 21.80 0.35 -10.07
N GLU A 146 22.82 -0.52 -10.02
CA GLU A 146 23.90 -0.52 -11.01
C GLU A 146 23.40 -0.86 -12.43
N GLY A 147 24.04 -0.30 -13.45
CA GLY A 147 23.69 -0.50 -14.87
C GLY A 147 22.61 0.45 -15.40
N ASP A 148 22.10 1.32 -14.54
CA ASP A 148 20.94 2.17 -14.81
C ASP A 148 21.30 3.65 -14.54
N GLU A 149 22.42 4.13 -15.12
CA GLU A 149 22.95 5.50 -14.91
C GLU A 149 21.95 6.61 -15.30
N ALA A 150 20.92 6.26 -16.09
CA ALA A 150 19.82 7.13 -16.47
C ALA A 150 18.47 6.74 -15.84
N ALA A 151 18.40 5.66 -15.05
CA ALA A 151 17.12 5.24 -14.48
C ALA A 151 16.80 5.92 -13.18
N ASP A 152 15.53 6.22 -13.07
CA ASP A 152 14.96 6.86 -11.93
C ASP A 152 15.10 5.99 -10.66
N PRO A 153 15.29 6.62 -9.49
CA PRO A 153 15.44 5.89 -8.24
C PRO A 153 14.24 4.99 -7.97
N TRP A 154 14.51 3.81 -7.42
CA TRP A 154 13.47 2.91 -6.94
C TRP A 154 13.09 3.35 -5.53
N ARG A 155 11.81 3.36 -5.22
CA ARG A 155 11.33 3.62 -3.85
C ARG A 155 10.68 2.38 -3.30
N VAL A 156 11.07 2.00 -2.09
CA VAL A 156 10.42 0.96 -1.31
C VAL A 156 9.78 1.60 -0.10
N ARG A 157 8.55 1.20 0.19
CA ARG A 157 7.73 1.69 1.29
C ARG A 157 7.15 0.49 2.03
N TRP A 158 7.35 0.44 3.34
CA TRP A 158 6.71 -0.49 4.24
C TRP A 158 5.67 0.26 5.06
N VAL A 159 4.42 -0.17 4.95
CA VAL A 159 3.34 0.26 5.85
C VAL A 159 3.39 -0.65 7.06
N VAL A 160 3.61 -0.08 8.24
CA VAL A 160 3.81 -0.81 9.49
C VAL A 160 2.65 -0.51 10.42
N GLY A 161 1.93 -1.55 10.86
CA GLY A 161 1.00 -1.42 11.97
C GLY A 161 1.76 -1.36 13.29
N LEU A 162 1.47 -0.36 14.10
CA LEU A 162 2.03 -0.12 15.43
C LEU A 162 1.22 -0.86 16.50
N GLY A 163 1.76 -0.89 17.73
CA GLY A 163 1.23 -1.64 18.87
C GLY A 163 2.21 -2.69 19.38
N GLU A 164 1.80 -3.48 20.38
CA GLU A 164 2.68 -4.42 21.10
C GLU A 164 3.40 -5.42 20.18
N ALA A 165 2.77 -5.81 19.07
CA ALA A 165 3.34 -6.68 18.05
C ALA A 165 3.35 -5.98 16.68
N PRO A 166 4.34 -5.10 16.41
CA PRO A 166 4.43 -4.39 15.16
C PRO A 166 4.56 -5.37 13.99
N ARG A 167 3.90 -5.07 12.87
CA ARG A 167 3.94 -5.91 11.67
C ARG A 167 3.86 -5.09 10.40
N VAL A 168 4.50 -5.56 9.34
CA VAL A 168 4.31 -4.98 8.00
C VAL A 168 2.91 -5.37 7.50
N ARG A 169 2.07 -4.37 7.23
CA ARG A 169 0.73 -4.52 6.66
C ARG A 169 0.79 -4.63 5.13
N GLU A 170 1.67 -3.87 4.49
CA GLU A 170 1.92 -3.91 3.05
C GLU A 170 3.35 -3.43 2.73
N THR A 171 3.93 -3.94 1.65
CA THR A 171 5.18 -3.44 1.08
C THR A 171 4.92 -2.99 -0.36
N LEU A 172 5.31 -1.77 -0.69
CA LEU A 172 5.16 -1.18 -2.02
C LEU A 172 6.54 -0.82 -2.57
N SER A 173 6.90 -1.36 -3.73
CA SER A 173 8.05 -0.89 -4.52
C SER A 173 7.55 -0.16 -5.76
N THR A 174 8.13 1.00 -6.06
CA THR A 174 7.82 1.80 -7.24
C THR A 174 9.09 2.21 -7.98
N ARG A 175 9.02 2.27 -9.31
CA ARG A 175 10.06 2.84 -10.17
C ARG A 175 9.50 4.10 -10.81
N ALA A 176 10.29 5.16 -10.89
CA ALA A 176 9.80 6.30 -11.66
C ALA A 176 9.68 5.93 -13.17
N PRO A 177 8.85 6.67 -13.93
CA PRO A 177 8.17 7.92 -13.56
C PRO A 177 6.87 7.73 -12.76
N LEU A 178 6.58 6.55 -12.22
CA LEU A 178 5.42 6.33 -11.37
C LEU A 178 5.56 7.05 -10.02
N GLU A 179 4.62 7.95 -9.76
CA GLU A 179 4.39 8.59 -8.48
C GLU A 179 3.34 7.81 -7.70
N ALA A 180 3.50 7.74 -6.38
CA ALA A 180 2.65 6.94 -5.51
C ALA A 180 2.41 7.69 -4.20
N GLU A 181 1.15 7.91 -3.88
CA GLU A 181 0.67 8.58 -2.68
C GLU A 181 -0.18 7.60 -1.86
N LEU A 182 0.21 7.40 -0.59
CA LEU A 182 -0.54 6.54 0.33
C LEU A 182 -1.54 7.37 1.13
N VAL A 183 -2.75 6.84 1.28
CA VAL A 183 -3.85 7.42 2.03
C VAL A 183 -4.23 6.46 3.15
N PHE A 184 -4.56 6.99 4.33
CA PHE A 184 -4.92 6.22 5.52
C PHE A 184 -6.26 6.77 6.01
N GLU A 185 -7.33 5.98 5.87
CA GLU A 185 -8.70 6.39 6.19
C GLU A 185 -9.53 5.16 6.56
N ASP A 186 -10.52 5.29 7.43
CA ASP A 186 -11.54 4.24 7.65
C ASP A 186 -12.60 4.39 6.56
N ARG A 187 -12.56 3.52 5.54
CA ARG A 187 -13.33 3.67 4.30
C ARG A 187 -14.66 2.94 4.37
N ASP A 188 -14.74 1.85 5.13
CA ASP A 188 -15.99 1.10 5.34
C ASP A 188 -16.67 1.36 6.69
N GLU A 189 -16.18 2.35 7.44
CA GLU A 189 -16.73 2.85 8.70
C GLU A 189 -16.78 1.76 9.79
N ASP A 190 -15.82 0.83 9.77
CA ASP A 190 -15.75 -0.27 10.73
C ASP A 190 -14.89 0.02 11.97
N GLY A 191 -14.31 1.22 12.04
CA GLY A 191 -13.44 1.69 13.10
C GLY A 191 -11.97 1.28 12.93
N HIS A 192 -11.62 0.64 11.82
CA HIS A 192 -10.24 0.29 11.49
C HIS A 192 -9.73 1.12 10.31
N GLU A 193 -8.44 1.45 10.35
CA GLU A 193 -7.79 2.22 9.29
C GLU A 193 -7.53 1.35 8.06
N ASP A 194 -8.10 1.74 6.93
CA ASP A 194 -7.82 1.17 5.61
C ASP A 194 -6.63 1.85 4.93
N LEU A 195 -6.07 1.15 3.94
CA LEU A 195 -4.97 1.66 3.13
C LEU A 195 -5.47 2.02 1.73
N GLY A 196 -5.23 3.24 1.30
CA GLY A 196 -5.36 3.70 -0.08
C GLY A 196 -4.00 3.92 -0.74
N LEU A 197 -3.94 3.72 -2.05
CA LEU A 197 -2.82 4.15 -2.89
C LEU A 197 -3.37 4.86 -4.12
N VAL A 198 -2.91 6.08 -4.35
CA VAL A 198 -3.12 6.78 -5.62
C VAL A 198 -1.80 6.77 -6.39
N ALA A 199 -1.77 6.01 -7.48
CA ALA A 199 -0.59 5.86 -8.33
C ALA A 199 -0.77 6.65 -9.63
N ARG A 200 0.21 7.47 -9.98
CA ARG A 200 0.17 8.35 -11.15
C ARG A 200 1.35 8.11 -12.06
N VAL A 201 1.11 8.00 -13.36
CA VAL A 201 2.16 7.80 -14.36
C VAL A 201 1.73 8.44 -15.67
N HIS A 202 2.59 9.29 -16.25
CA HIS A 202 2.31 10.06 -17.48
C HIS A 202 0.94 10.77 -17.45
N GLY A 203 0.60 11.37 -16.30
CA GLY A 203 -0.65 12.09 -16.08
C GLY A 203 -1.90 11.20 -16.02
N ALA A 204 -1.77 9.88 -16.05
CA ALA A 204 -2.85 8.94 -15.77
C ALA A 204 -2.81 8.49 -14.30
N GLU A 205 -3.97 8.18 -13.73
CA GLU A 205 -4.14 7.83 -12.32
C GLU A 205 -4.83 6.48 -12.18
N VAL A 206 -4.37 5.67 -11.22
CA VAL A 206 -4.99 4.42 -10.79
C VAL A 206 -5.05 4.44 -9.27
N ALA A 207 -6.23 4.23 -8.71
CA ALA A 207 -6.43 4.12 -7.28
C ALA A 207 -6.51 2.64 -6.88
N PHE A 208 -5.87 2.29 -5.79
CA PHE A 208 -5.99 0.98 -5.14
C PHE A 208 -6.47 1.19 -3.71
N ALA A 209 -7.26 0.27 -3.21
CA ALA A 209 -7.70 0.24 -1.83
C ALA A 209 -7.48 -1.15 -1.24
N TRP A 210 -7.13 -1.18 0.04
CA TRP A 210 -7.07 -2.38 0.85
C TRP A 210 -7.88 -2.12 2.11
N LEU A 211 -8.86 -2.99 2.36
CA LEU A 211 -9.68 -2.92 3.56
C LEU A 211 -8.98 -3.70 4.68
N ASP A 212 -8.95 -3.16 5.89
CA ASP A 212 -8.44 -3.87 7.05
C ASP A 212 -9.40 -4.98 7.44
N ARG A 213 -8.89 -6.21 7.49
CA ARG A 213 -9.66 -7.41 7.85
C ARG A 213 -8.91 -8.14 8.96
N PRO A 214 -9.57 -9.06 9.71
CA PRO A 214 -8.91 -9.81 10.78
C PRO A 214 -7.64 -10.58 10.35
N GLY A 215 -7.47 -10.86 9.05
CA GLY A 215 -6.28 -11.50 8.48
C GLY A 215 -5.22 -10.53 7.93
N GLY A 216 -5.41 -9.22 8.08
CA GLY A 216 -4.61 -8.15 7.47
C GLY A 216 -5.33 -7.44 6.33
N LEU A 217 -4.57 -6.63 5.59
CA LEU A 217 -5.08 -5.83 4.48
C LEU A 217 -5.56 -6.71 3.32
N ALA A 218 -6.83 -6.55 2.93
CA ALA A 218 -7.45 -7.22 1.81
C ALA A 218 -7.65 -6.25 0.66
N ARG A 219 -6.86 -6.38 -0.41
CA ARG A 219 -6.97 -5.52 -1.59
C ARG A 219 -8.31 -5.69 -2.28
N GLU A 220 -8.95 -4.58 -2.64
CA GLU A 220 -10.12 -4.58 -3.51
C GLU A 220 -9.77 -5.24 -4.86
N ALA A 221 -10.66 -6.11 -5.32
CA ALA A 221 -10.46 -6.84 -6.57
C ALA A 221 -10.84 -5.98 -7.78
N GLY A 222 -10.14 -6.17 -8.89
CA GLY A 222 -10.47 -5.53 -10.18
C GLY A 222 -9.50 -4.47 -10.65
N GLU A 223 -8.61 -3.98 -9.79
CA GLU A 223 -7.51 -3.10 -10.20
C GLU A 223 -6.21 -3.88 -10.50
N PRO A 224 -5.45 -3.48 -11.53
CA PRO A 224 -5.56 -2.24 -12.31
C PRO A 224 -6.47 -2.40 -13.54
N GLU A 225 -7.13 -3.55 -13.69
CA GLU A 225 -7.82 -3.96 -14.91
C GLU A 225 -8.96 -2.99 -15.29
N ALA A 226 -9.76 -2.58 -14.30
CA ALA A 226 -10.86 -1.64 -14.51
C ALA A 226 -10.33 -0.27 -14.98
N SER A 227 -9.32 0.29 -14.29
CA SER A 227 -8.71 1.57 -14.67
C SER A 227 -8.06 1.54 -16.06
N VAL A 228 -7.30 0.48 -16.36
CA VAL A 228 -6.67 0.30 -17.67
C VAL A 228 -7.71 0.18 -18.77
N ARG A 229 -8.79 -0.59 -18.56
CA ARG A 229 -9.88 -0.75 -19.53
C ARG A 229 -10.58 0.58 -19.79
N ALA A 230 -10.97 1.30 -18.75
CA ALA A 230 -11.61 2.60 -18.88
C ALA A 230 -10.72 3.60 -19.63
N ALA A 231 -9.42 3.60 -19.34
CA ALA A 231 -8.46 4.44 -20.05
C ALA A 231 -8.30 4.04 -21.52
N LEU A 232 -8.22 2.75 -21.85
CA LEU A 232 -8.16 2.27 -23.24
C LEU A 232 -9.42 2.62 -24.05
N ASP A 233 -10.58 2.69 -23.41
CA ASP A 233 -11.84 3.10 -24.05
C ASP A 233 -11.88 4.61 -24.32
N ALA A 234 -11.32 5.43 -23.42
CA ALA A 234 -11.33 6.89 -23.52
C ALA A 234 -10.18 7.45 -24.38
N ASP A 235 -8.98 6.93 -24.20
CA ASP A 235 -7.73 7.32 -24.87
C ASP A 235 -6.82 6.08 -24.98
N PRO A 236 -6.80 5.40 -26.14
CA PRO A 236 -6.04 4.17 -26.32
C PRO A 236 -4.56 4.30 -25.97
N ALA A 237 -3.92 5.44 -26.28
CA ALA A 237 -2.51 5.66 -26.00
C ALA A 237 -2.27 5.79 -24.49
N ARG A 238 -3.17 6.45 -23.76
CA ARG A 238 -3.12 6.53 -22.29
C ARG A 238 -3.35 5.17 -21.64
N GLY A 239 -4.35 4.42 -22.11
CA GLY A 239 -4.62 3.08 -21.62
C GLY A 239 -3.46 2.12 -21.85
N ALA A 240 -2.77 2.22 -22.98
CA ALA A 240 -1.57 1.45 -23.26
C ALA A 240 -0.43 1.74 -22.27
N ARG A 241 -0.15 3.03 -22.00
CA ARG A 241 0.86 3.44 -21.01
C ARG A 241 0.53 2.96 -19.59
N LEU A 242 -0.75 3.02 -19.19
CA LEU A 242 -1.18 2.46 -17.92
C LEU A 242 -0.98 0.94 -17.86
N ALA A 243 -1.34 0.21 -18.92
CA ALA A 243 -1.12 -1.23 -18.98
C ALA A 243 0.37 -1.58 -18.84
N ALA A 244 1.26 -0.87 -19.54
CA ALA A 244 2.70 -1.06 -19.45
C ALA A 244 3.23 -0.84 -18.02
N ALA A 245 2.77 0.23 -17.35
CA ALA A 245 3.24 0.56 -16.00
C ALA A 245 2.69 -0.36 -14.90
N PHE A 246 1.45 -0.86 -15.03
CA PHE A 246 0.77 -1.58 -13.95
C PHE A 246 0.65 -3.09 -14.19
N CYS A 247 0.62 -3.57 -15.43
CA CYS A 247 0.54 -4.99 -15.72
C CYS A 247 1.94 -5.63 -15.73
N ARG A 248 2.01 -6.91 -15.38
CA ARG A 248 3.27 -7.67 -15.36
C ARG A 248 3.98 -7.61 -16.72
N GLY A 249 5.24 -7.19 -16.70
CA GLY A 249 6.09 -7.00 -17.87
C GLY A 249 7.38 -6.27 -17.49
N GLU A 250 8.25 -6.05 -18.47
CA GLU A 250 9.54 -5.36 -18.28
C GLU A 250 9.35 -3.89 -17.87
N ASP A 251 8.32 -3.23 -18.41
CA ASP A 251 7.98 -1.83 -18.13
C ASP A 251 7.18 -1.61 -16.85
N ALA A 252 6.87 -2.69 -16.11
CA ALA A 252 6.10 -2.57 -14.89
C ALA A 252 6.85 -1.71 -13.85
N ARG A 253 6.15 -0.68 -13.35
CA ARG A 253 6.69 0.34 -12.45
C ARG A 253 6.26 0.17 -11.00
N ILE A 254 5.47 -0.85 -10.70
CA ILE A 254 4.95 -1.11 -9.35
C ILE A 254 5.04 -2.58 -8.97
N ARG A 255 5.29 -2.85 -7.69
CA ARG A 255 5.26 -4.19 -7.09
C ARG A 255 4.67 -4.07 -5.68
N PHE A 256 3.82 -5.03 -5.31
CA PHE A 256 3.30 -5.19 -3.95
C PHE A 256 3.87 -6.46 -3.31
N GLY A 257 4.16 -6.39 -2.02
CA GLY A 257 4.83 -7.45 -1.26
C GLY A 257 6.13 -7.93 -1.92
N ALA A 258 6.40 -9.21 -1.77
CA ALA A 258 7.52 -9.93 -2.41
C ALA A 258 7.18 -10.43 -3.84
N GLY A 259 6.15 -9.87 -4.48
CA GLY A 259 5.68 -10.32 -5.79
C GLY A 259 6.62 -9.99 -6.95
N ALA A 260 6.22 -10.35 -8.17
CA ALA A 260 6.88 -9.85 -9.37
C ALA A 260 6.52 -8.37 -9.61
N TRP A 261 7.33 -7.68 -10.42
CA TRP A 261 6.96 -6.37 -10.96
C TRP A 261 5.70 -6.50 -11.82
N GLY A 262 4.73 -5.63 -11.55
CA GLY A 262 3.44 -5.56 -12.21
C GLY A 262 2.41 -6.57 -11.70
N LEU A 263 1.15 -6.18 -11.86
CA LEU A 263 -0.03 -6.94 -11.49
C LEU A 263 -0.44 -7.91 -12.58
N ALA A 264 -1.13 -8.98 -12.19
CA ALA A 264 -1.71 -9.90 -13.16
C ALA A 264 -2.88 -9.19 -13.87
N CYS A 265 -2.74 -9.00 -15.18
CA CYS A 265 -3.80 -8.50 -16.06
C CYS A 265 -4.22 -9.59 -17.04
N PRO A 266 -5.50 -9.66 -17.45
CA PRO A 266 -5.94 -10.62 -18.47
C PRO A 266 -5.19 -10.44 -19.79
N ASP A 267 -4.90 -11.55 -20.48
CA ASP A 267 -4.15 -11.53 -21.74
C ASP A 267 -4.83 -10.65 -22.81
N ALA A 268 -6.16 -10.71 -22.90
CA ALA A 268 -6.94 -9.88 -23.82
C ALA A 268 -6.78 -8.37 -23.56
N LEU A 269 -6.65 -7.97 -22.29
CA LEU A 269 -6.39 -6.57 -21.94
C LEU A 269 -4.99 -6.15 -22.36
N ARG A 270 -3.99 -7.01 -22.11
CA ARG A 270 -2.59 -6.76 -22.51
C ARG A 270 -2.43 -6.69 -24.03
N GLU A 271 -3.09 -7.59 -24.77
CA GLU A 271 -3.07 -7.58 -26.23
C GLU A 271 -3.70 -6.29 -26.79
N ARG A 272 -4.85 -5.89 -26.25
CA ARG A 272 -5.52 -4.65 -26.64
C ARG A 272 -4.62 -3.42 -26.38
N ALA A 273 -3.98 -3.37 -25.21
CA ALA A 273 -3.05 -2.30 -24.86
C ALA A 273 -1.85 -2.23 -25.81
N ARG A 274 -1.24 -3.37 -26.14
CA ARG A 274 -0.13 -3.44 -27.11
C ARG A 274 -0.53 -2.96 -28.50
N ARG A 275 -1.71 -3.34 -29.00
CA ARG A 275 -2.23 -2.83 -30.28
C ARG A 275 -2.39 -1.31 -30.26
N ALA A 276 -2.91 -0.76 -29.16
CA ALA A 276 -3.07 0.68 -28.98
C ALA A 276 -1.73 1.42 -28.90
N GLU A 277 -0.71 0.83 -28.29
CA GLU A 277 0.66 1.34 -28.27
C GLU A 277 1.26 1.43 -29.67
N VAL A 278 1.25 0.32 -30.42
CA VAL A 278 1.78 0.28 -31.80
C VAL A 278 1.06 1.30 -32.69
N ALA A 279 -0.27 1.38 -32.58
CA ALA A 279 -1.04 2.37 -33.34
C ALA A 279 -0.64 3.81 -32.98
N ALA A 280 -0.42 4.11 -31.70
CA ALA A 280 0.01 5.43 -31.26
C ALA A 280 1.41 5.79 -31.77
N LEU A 281 2.36 4.86 -31.73
CA LEU A 281 3.73 5.04 -32.26
C LEU A 281 3.72 5.30 -33.76
N LEU A 282 2.94 4.52 -34.52
CA LEU A 282 2.80 4.72 -35.97
C LEU A 282 2.16 6.08 -36.32
N GLN A 283 1.16 6.51 -35.56
CA GLN A 283 0.56 7.84 -35.71
C GLN A 283 1.54 8.98 -35.40
N ALA A 284 2.48 8.75 -34.48
CA ALA A 284 3.56 9.68 -34.16
C ALA A 284 4.71 9.66 -35.19
N GLY A 285 4.72 8.71 -36.12
CA GLY A 285 5.81 8.50 -37.08
C GLY A 285 7.03 7.77 -36.50
N GLU A 286 6.89 7.13 -35.34
CA GLU A 286 7.94 6.42 -34.61
C GLU A 286 8.05 4.96 -35.07
N LEU A 287 8.43 4.76 -36.34
CA LEU A 287 8.43 3.43 -36.98
C LEU A 287 9.37 2.43 -36.29
N VAL A 288 10.55 2.87 -35.85
CA VAL A 288 11.55 1.98 -35.21
C VAL A 288 11.01 1.46 -33.88
N ASP A 289 10.40 2.33 -33.09
CA ASP A 289 9.81 1.97 -31.80
C ASP A 289 8.56 1.09 -31.98
N ALA A 290 7.75 1.37 -33.01
CA ALA A 290 6.62 0.52 -33.38
C ALA A 290 7.07 -0.91 -33.76
N LEU A 291 8.16 -1.05 -34.51
CA LEU A 291 8.73 -2.36 -34.88
C LEU A 291 9.27 -3.10 -33.65
N ALA A 292 9.97 -2.41 -32.75
CA ALA A 292 10.46 -3.00 -31.50
C ALA A 292 9.29 -3.54 -30.64
N ALA A 293 8.20 -2.78 -30.53
CA ALA A 293 6.99 -3.21 -29.83
C ALA A 293 6.33 -4.45 -30.47
N LEU A 294 6.39 -4.57 -31.80
CA LEU A 294 5.92 -5.74 -32.54
C LEU A 294 6.82 -6.98 -32.35
N GLU A 295 8.14 -6.81 -32.35
CA GLU A 295 9.11 -7.90 -32.07
C GLU A 295 8.94 -8.48 -30.65
N GLY A 296 8.45 -7.68 -29.70
CA GLY A 296 7.97 -8.12 -28.38
C GLY A 296 6.68 -8.98 -28.40
N GLY A 297 6.19 -9.36 -29.59
CA GLY A 297 5.06 -10.25 -29.80
C GLY A 297 3.70 -9.56 -29.89
N ALA A 298 3.64 -8.29 -30.30
CA ALA A 298 2.36 -7.60 -30.52
C ALA A 298 1.80 -7.94 -31.94
N PRO A 299 0.50 -8.26 -32.05
CA PRO A 299 -0.13 -8.43 -33.37
C PRO A 299 -0.35 -7.05 -34.03
N ILE A 300 -0.06 -6.94 -35.32
CA ILE A 300 -0.22 -5.70 -36.08
C ILE A 300 -1.73 -5.44 -36.31
N PRO A 301 -2.25 -4.24 -36.01
CA PRO A 301 -3.60 -3.83 -36.41
C PRO A 301 -3.73 -3.69 -37.94
N ASP A 302 -4.85 -4.09 -38.53
CA ASP A 302 -5.04 -4.00 -39.99
C ASP A 302 -5.03 -2.54 -40.50
N ASP A 303 -5.59 -1.61 -39.72
CA ASP A 303 -5.58 -0.18 -40.00
C ASP A 303 -4.18 0.45 -39.90
N ALA A 304 -3.31 -0.12 -39.06
CA ALA A 304 -1.91 0.27 -38.97
C ALA A 304 -1.11 -0.19 -40.21
N LEU A 305 -1.40 -1.39 -40.74
CA LEU A 305 -0.83 -1.85 -42.02
C LEU A 305 -1.27 -0.95 -43.17
N ASP A 306 -2.54 -0.57 -43.20
CA ASP A 306 -3.09 0.33 -44.22
C ASP A 306 -2.44 1.73 -44.15
N ALA A 307 -2.19 2.25 -42.94
CA ALA A 307 -1.53 3.53 -42.74
C ALA A 307 -0.04 3.51 -43.12
N ALA A 308 0.68 2.41 -42.83
CA ALA A 308 2.06 2.21 -43.25
C ALA A 308 2.17 2.12 -44.79
N ALA A 309 1.28 1.35 -45.42
CA ALA A 309 1.20 1.22 -46.87
C ALA A 309 0.87 2.56 -47.56
N ALA A 310 -0.04 3.36 -46.99
CA ALA A 310 -0.37 4.69 -47.50
C ALA A 310 0.79 5.70 -47.40
N SER A 311 1.75 5.45 -46.50
CA SER A 311 2.92 6.30 -46.28
C SER A 311 4.11 5.94 -47.17
N GLY A 312 3.97 4.94 -48.05
CA GLY A 312 5.03 4.49 -48.97
C GLY A 312 6.16 3.72 -48.29
N ILE A 313 5.87 3.14 -47.12
CA ILE A 313 6.76 2.21 -46.42
C ILE A 313 6.39 0.81 -46.94
N GLU A 314 7.24 0.26 -47.83
CA GLU A 314 7.15 -1.14 -48.33
C GLU A 314 7.84 -2.13 -47.38
#